data_AF-A0A9E1P425-F1
#
_entry.id   AF-A0A9E1P425-F1
#
_cell.length_a   1.000
_cell.length_b   1.000
_cell.length_c   1.000
_cell.angle_alpha   90.00
_cell.angle_beta   90.00
_cell.angle_gamma   90.00
#
_symmetry.space_group_name_H-M   'P 1'
#
loop_
_entity.id
_entity.type
_entity.pdbx_description
1 polymer ?
#
loop_
_entity_poly.entity_id
_entity_poly.type
_entity_poly.pdbx_seq_one_letter_code
_entity_poly.pdbx_strand_id
1 'polypeptide(L)'
;MDKTRVKEALSTALMLSQIASKKHKVKIDWLGEVFIDNNYSAYVSDKGKLTQLTSANIDEKAEELIHESFEFSVKRRIKELSYI
;
A
#
# COMPACT_ATOMS: atom_id res chain seq x y z
N MET A 1 6.26 8.95 -5.49
CA MET A 1 6.33 8.06 -4.31
C MET A 1 7.58 7.19 -4.46
N ASP A 2 8.30 6.90 -3.38
CA ASP A 2 9.55 6.11 -3.43
C ASP A 2 9.25 4.61 -3.27
N LYS A 3 9.78 3.78 -4.18
CA LYS A 3 9.59 2.32 -4.18
C LYS A 3 10.10 1.66 -2.92
N THR A 4 11.25 2.12 -2.43
CA THR A 4 11.90 1.55 -1.26
C THR A 4 11.02 1.75 -0.03
N ARG A 5 10.50 2.97 0.17
CA ARG A 5 9.60 3.30 1.29
C ARG A 5 8.31 2.50 1.26
N VAL A 6 7.71 2.31 0.09
CA VAL A 6 6.48 1.51 -0.07
C VAL A 6 6.75 0.07 0.33
N LYS A 7 7.82 -0.52 -0.21
CA LYS A 7 8.21 -1.90 0.10
C LYS A 7 8.48 -2.08 1.60
N GLU A 8 9.24 -1.18 2.22
CA GLU A 8 9.55 -1.22 3.65
C GLU A 8 8.28 -1.16 4.52
N ALA A 9 7.31 -0.32 4.16
CA ALA A 9 6.05 -0.24 4.89
C ALA A 9 5.25 -1.54 4.80
N LEU A 10 5.15 -2.14 3.61
CA LEU A 10 4.46 -3.42 3.41
C LEU A 10 5.17 -4.59 4.10
N SER A 11 6.51 -4.65 4.01
CA SER A 11 7.31 -5.66 4.71
C SER A 11 7.22 -5.53 6.22
N THR A 12 7.22 -4.29 6.74
CA THR A 12 7.05 -4.03 8.17
C THR A 12 5.66 -4.47 8.62
N ALA A 13 4.61 -4.19 7.86
CA ALA A 13 3.26 -4.66 8.18
C ALA A 13 3.16 -6.20 8.23
N LEU A 14 3.81 -6.88 7.27
CA LEU A 14 3.89 -8.34 7.28
C LEU A 14 4.70 -8.86 8.47
N MET A 15 5.81 -8.23 8.83
CA MET A 15 6.58 -8.62 10.02
C MET A 15 5.77 -8.40 11.31
N LEU A 16 5.05 -7.28 11.40
CA LEU A 16 4.18 -6.98 12.54
C LEU A 16 3.05 -7.99 12.68
N SER A 17 2.49 -8.53 11.59
CA SER A 17 1.43 -9.56 11.68
C SER A 17 1.92 -10.87 12.28
N GLN A 18 3.23 -11.13 12.23
CA GLN A 18 3.82 -12.33 12.82
C GLN A 18 3.96 -12.23 14.35
N ILE A 19 3.99 -11.01 14.90
CA ILE A 19 4.18 -10.75 16.34
C ILE A 19 2.93 -10.15 17.00
N ALA A 20 1.97 -9.69 16.21
CA ALA A 20 0.77 -9.03 16.72
C ALA A 20 -0.11 -10.01 17.48
N SER A 21 -0.44 -9.66 18.73
CA SER A 21 -1.39 -10.43 19.56
C SER A 21 -2.85 -10.06 19.30
N LYS A 22 -3.09 -8.92 18.63
CA LYS A 22 -4.41 -8.35 18.34
C LYS A 22 -4.47 -7.84 16.91
N LYS A 23 -5.68 -7.60 16.42
CA LYS A 23 -5.89 -6.97 15.13
C LYS A 23 -5.58 -5.48 15.21
N HIS A 24 -4.80 -4.98 14.26
CA HIS A 24 -4.47 -3.57 14.14
C HIS A 24 -4.88 -3.03 12.76
N LYS A 25 -5.28 -1.76 12.73
CA LYS A 25 -5.53 -1.01 11.50
C LYS A 25 -4.65 0.23 11.53
N VAL A 26 -3.79 0.37 10.54
CA VAL A 26 -2.85 1.49 10.40
C VAL A 26 -3.17 2.22 9.13
N LYS A 27 -3.45 3.52 9.21
CA LYS A 27 -3.62 4.37 8.03
C LYS A 27 -2.28 5.00 7.68
N ILE A 28 -1.84 4.82 6.45
CA ILE A 28 -0.62 5.40 5.89
C ILE A 28 -1.06 6.34 4.78
N ASP A 29 -0.82 7.64 4.94
CA ASP A 29 -1.42 8.70 4.10
C ASP A 29 -1.25 8.49 2.60
N TRP A 30 -0.13 7.90 2.17
CA TRP A 30 0.21 7.68 0.76
C TRP A 30 0.03 6.24 0.28
N LEU A 31 -0.29 5.29 1.17
CA LEU A 31 -0.42 3.86 0.87
C LEU A 31 -1.86 3.34 1.08
N GLY A 32 -2.66 4.03 1.88
CA GLY A 32 -4.01 3.60 2.24
C GLY A 32 -4.07 2.95 3.62
N GLU A 33 -5.00 2.03 3.82
CA GLU A 33 -5.22 1.37 5.10
C GLU A 33 -4.56 0.01 5.12
N VAL A 34 -3.71 -0.24 6.11
CA VAL A 34 -3.05 -1.52 6.32
C VAL A 34 -3.67 -2.20 7.53
N PHE A 35 -4.12 -3.44 7.34
CA PHE A 35 -4.70 -4.27 8.37
C PHE A 35 -3.69 -5.35 8.75
N ILE A 36 -3.43 -5.49 10.04
CA ILE A 36 -2.51 -6.48 10.61
C ILE A 36 -3.39 -7.41 11.42
N ASP A 37 -3.48 -8.68 10.99
CA ASP A 37 -4.22 -9.73 11.68
C ASP A 37 -3.25 -10.66 12.42
N ASN A 38 -3.67 -11.19 13.56
CA ASN A 38 -2.85 -12.03 14.44
C ASN A 38 -2.61 -13.46 13.90
N ASN A 39 -3.17 -13.77 12.72
CA ASN A 39 -2.95 -15.02 11.99
C ASN A 39 -1.86 -14.88 10.91
N TYR A 40 -0.74 -14.21 11.22
CA TYR A 40 0.37 -14.01 10.28
C TYR A 40 -0.04 -13.33 8.95
N SER A 41 -1.14 -12.59 8.97
CA SER A 41 -1.76 -12.06 7.76
C SER A 41 -1.81 -10.55 7.84
N ALA A 42 -1.21 -9.88 6.87
CA ALA A 42 -1.35 -8.44 6.69
C ALA A 42 -2.10 -8.18 5.38
N TYR A 43 -2.89 -7.12 5.34
CA TYR A 43 -3.66 -6.72 4.16
C TYR A 43 -3.45 -5.24 3.91
N VAL A 44 -3.27 -4.87 2.65
CA VAL A 44 -3.38 -3.47 2.23
C VAL A 44 -4.75 -3.27 1.60
N SER A 45 -5.47 -2.24 2.04
CA SER A 45 -6.64 -1.73 1.36
C SER A 45 -6.27 -0.54 0.51
N ASP A 46 -6.41 -0.73 -0.78
CA ASP A 46 -6.34 0.33 -1.78
C ASP A 46 -7.62 0.31 -2.63
N LYS A 47 -8.21 1.49 -2.85
CA LYS A 47 -9.46 1.69 -3.64
C LYS A 47 -10.62 0.75 -3.29
N GLY A 48 -10.75 0.37 -2.02
CA GLY A 48 -11.81 -0.53 -1.55
C GLY A 48 -11.58 -2.02 -1.86
N LYS A 49 -10.42 -2.38 -2.43
CA LYS A 49 -9.96 -3.78 -2.53
C LYS A 49 -8.99 -4.06 -1.40
N LEU A 50 -9.13 -5.24 -0.79
CA LEU A 50 -8.19 -5.77 0.19
C LEU A 50 -7.28 -6.78 -0.50
N THR A 51 -5.98 -6.56 -0.42
CA THR A 51 -4.96 -7.48 -0.94
C THR A 51 -4.14 -8.01 0.23
N GLN A 52 -4.07 -9.34 0.37
CA GLN A 52 -3.21 -9.96 1.36
C GLN A 52 -1.73 -9.80 0.97
N LEU A 53 -0.91 -9.39 1.92
CA LEU A 53 0.53 -9.25 1.76
C LEU A 53 1.21 -10.58 2.09
N THR A 54 2.09 -10.99 1.19
CA THR A 54 2.96 -12.16 1.34
C THR A 54 4.36 -11.79 0.86
N SER A 55 5.37 -12.53 1.30
CA SER A 55 6.74 -12.32 0.83
C SER A 55 6.88 -12.45 -0.70
N ALA A 56 5.98 -13.20 -1.35
CA ALA A 56 6.00 -13.43 -2.79
C ALA A 56 5.40 -12.27 -3.60
N ASN A 57 4.46 -11.50 -3.04
CA ASN A 57 3.73 -10.46 -3.78
C ASN A 57 4.05 -9.02 -3.34
N ILE A 58 4.85 -8.83 -2.29
CA ILE A 58 5.19 -7.49 -1.78
C ILE A 58 5.84 -6.63 -2.86
N ASP A 59 6.72 -7.20 -3.69
CA ASP A 59 7.42 -6.45 -4.73
C ASP A 59 6.50 -5.99 -5.85
N GLU A 60 5.64 -6.90 -6.33
CA GLU A 60 4.60 -6.59 -7.31
C GLU A 60 3.63 -5.54 -6.76
N LYS A 61 3.17 -5.72 -5.51
CA LYS A 61 2.21 -4.80 -4.90
C LYS A 61 2.78 -3.41 -4.68
N ALA A 62 4.06 -3.31 -4.30
CA ALA A 62 4.74 -2.03 -4.20
C ALA A 62 4.79 -1.33 -5.56
N GLU A 63 5.08 -2.05 -6.63
CA GLU A 63 5.14 -1.52 -7.98
C GLU A 63 3.78 -1.00 -8.48
N GLU A 64 2.70 -1.76 -8.25
CA GLU A 64 1.33 -1.33 -8.54
C GLU A 64 1.01 0.01 -7.87
N LEU A 65 1.22 0.11 -6.55
CA LEU A 65 0.88 1.30 -5.78
C LEU A 65 1.64 2.55 -6.27
N ILE A 66 2.89 2.38 -6.69
CA ILE A 66 3.71 3.48 -7.24
C ILE A 66 3.20 3.89 -8.61
N HIS A 67 2.94 2.91 -9.49
CA HIS A 67 2.47 3.17 -10.84
C HIS A 67 1.14 3.93 -10.80
N GLU A 68 0.23 3.50 -9.93
CA GLU A 68 -1.06 4.15 -9.75
C GLU A 68 -0.95 5.56 -9.16
N SER A 69 -0.05 5.76 -8.18
CA SER A 69 0.25 7.09 -7.65
C SER A 69 0.80 8.04 -8.74
N PHE A 70 1.63 7.50 -9.64
CA PHE A 70 2.17 8.23 -10.77
C PHE A 70 1.10 8.57 -11.81
N GLU A 71 0.27 7.60 -12.22
CA GLU A 71 -0.84 7.82 -13.13
C GLU A 71 -1.81 8.89 -12.62
N PHE A 72 -2.16 8.84 -11.34
CA PHE A 72 -3.05 9.82 -10.73
C PHE A 72 -2.45 11.23 -10.80
N SER A 73 -1.15 11.35 -10.54
CA SER A 73 -0.41 12.61 -10.61
C SER A 73 -0.36 13.16 -12.04
N VAL A 74 -0.13 12.29 -13.03
CA VAL A 74 -0.09 12.68 -14.46
C VAL A 74 -1.47 13.10 -14.95
N LYS A 75 -2.52 12.33 -14.65
CA LYS A 75 -3.91 12.66 -15.02
C LYS A 75 -4.35 14.00 -14.43
N ARG A 76 -3.99 14.28 -13.17
CA ARG A 76 -4.27 15.58 -12.54
C ARG A 76 -3.60 16.72 -13.29
N ARG A 77 -2.31 16.56 -13.63
CA ARG A 77 -1.53 17.59 -14.33
C ARG A 77 -2.02 17.85 -15.75
N ILE A 78 -2.43 16.80 -16.48
CA ILE A 78 -3.06 16.95 -17.80
C ILE A 78 -4.39 17.69 -17.70
N LYS A 79 -5.20 17.39 -16.67
CA LYS A 79 -6.50 18.05 -16.45
C LYS A 79 -6.34 19.54 -16.09
N GLU A 80 -5.30 19.89 -15.35
CA GLU A 80 -4.94 21.29 -15.05
C GLU A 80 -4.47 22.04 -16.30
N LEU A 81 -3.73 21.38 -17.21
CA LEU A 81 -3.27 21.96 -18.47
C LEU A 81 -4.36 22.09 -19.54
N SER A 82 -5.41 21.27 -19.48
CA SER A 82 -6.56 21.31 -20.41
C SER A 82 -7.66 22.28 -19.98
N TYR A 83 -7.48 22.95 -18.84
CA TYR A 83 -8.33 24.06 -18.36
C TYR A 83 -7.74 25.45 -18.65
N ILE A 84 -6.74 25.52 -19.54
CA ILE A 84 -6.16 26.74 -20.11
C ILE A 84 -6.60 26.81 -21.58
#